data_AF-A0A931CVE4-F1
#
_entry.id   AF-A0A931CVE4-F1
#
_cell.length_a   1.000
_cell.length_b   1.000
_cell.length_c   1.000
_cell.angle_alpha   90.00
_cell.angle_beta   90.00
_cell.angle_gamma   90.00
#
_symmetry.space_group_name_H-M   'P 1'
#
loop_
_entity.id
_entity.type
_entity.pdbx_description
1 polymer ?
#
loop_
_entity_poly.entity_id
_entity_poly.type
_entity_poly.pdbx_seq_one_letter_code
_entity_poly.pdbx_strand_id
1 'polypeptide(L)'
;MTHPRFRFYTLIFVTTLAKLLMNTARRMVYPFAPAFARGLGLDLAAITSVIALNQATAVLGPVGASFADHYGNRRIILFSLVMLCIGCVAAGLIPMYGTLVLALFLA
;
A
#
# COMPACT_ATOMS: atom_id res chain seq x y z
N MET A 1 12.35 30.69 14.88
CA MET A 1 13.19 30.64 13.67
C MET A 1 13.51 29.18 13.37
N THR A 2 12.68 28.47 12.60
CA THR A 2 12.91 27.04 12.28
C THR A 2 13.79 26.93 11.03
N HIS A 3 14.99 26.39 11.16
CA HIS A 3 15.97 26.29 10.08
C HIS A 3 15.39 25.54 8.87
N PRO A 4 15.30 26.16 7.67
CA PRO A 4 14.64 25.58 6.49
C PRO A 4 15.28 24.26 6.01
N ARG A 5 16.57 24.07 6.33
CA ARG A 5 17.33 22.85 6.00
C ARG A 5 16.80 21.62 6.74
N PHE A 6 16.49 21.76 8.04
CA PHE A 6 16.03 20.63 8.86
C PHE A 6 14.66 20.12 8.39
N ARG A 7 13.76 21.05 8.02
CA ARG A 7 12.43 20.72 7.47
C ARG A 7 12.51 19.95 6.15
N PHE A 8 13.49 20.27 5.32
CA PHE A 8 13.70 19.61 4.02
C PHE A 8 14.19 18.17 4.18
N TYR A 9 15.19 17.94 5.04
CA TYR A 9 15.67 16.58 5.34
C TYR A 9 14.56 15.70 5.94
N THR A 10 13.77 16.24 6.89
CA THR A 10 12.62 15.51 7.46
C THR A 10 11.58 15.15 6.39
N LEU A 11 11.28 16.08 5.46
CA LEU A 11 10.32 15.82 4.38
C LEU A 11 10.78 14.68 3.47
N ILE A 12 12.04 14.71 3.03
CA ILE A 12 12.62 13.65 2.20
C ILE A 12 12.61 12.33 2.94
N PHE A 13 13.03 12.32 4.20
CA PHE A 13 13.09 11.12 5.01
C PHE A 13 11.70 10.49 5.16
N VAL A 14 10.69 11.26 5.59
CA VAL A 14 9.33 10.77 5.80
C VAL A 14 8.70 10.30 4.48
N THR A 15 8.88 11.03 3.38
CA THR A 15 8.30 10.65 2.08
C THR A 15 8.97 9.39 1.52
N THR A 16 10.29 9.27 1.68
CA THR A 16 11.04 8.08 1.28
C THR A 16 10.63 6.87 2.13
N LEU A 17 10.51 7.03 3.44
CA LEU A 17 10.08 5.98 4.35
C LEU A 17 8.66 5.51 4.03
N ALA A 18 7.72 6.43 3.79
CA ALA A 18 6.36 6.08 3.41
C ALA A 18 6.33 5.29 2.08
N LYS A 19 7.08 5.75 1.06
CA LYS A 19 7.19 5.02 -0.21
C LYS A 19 7.85 3.66 -0.04
N LEU A 20 8.86 3.55 0.81
CA LEU A 20 9.51 2.28 1.11
C LEU A 20 8.52 1.29 1.73
N LEU A 21 7.75 1.71 2.72
CA LEU A 21 6.75 0.86 3.38
C LEU A 21 5.67 0.39 2.40
N MET A 22 5.09 1.30 1.60
CA MET A 22 4.10 0.93 0.58
C MET A 22 4.67 -0.05 -0.45
N ASN A 23 5.90 0.19 -0.91
CA ASN A 23 6.52 -0.66 -1.92
C ASN A 23 6.88 -2.04 -1.34
N THR A 24 7.34 -2.10 -0.09
CA THR A 24 7.59 -3.36 0.61
C THR A 24 6.30 -4.15 0.77
N ALA A 25 5.21 -3.54 1.23
CA ALA A 25 3.93 -4.21 1.40
C ALA A 25 3.43 -4.84 0.08
N ARG A 26 3.47 -4.08 -1.03
CA ARG A 26 3.10 -4.60 -2.35
C ARG A 26 4.06 -5.67 -2.85
N ARG A 27 5.37 -5.52 -2.59
CA ARG A 27 6.38 -6.48 -3.05
C ARG A 27 6.41 -7.78 -2.25
N MET A 28 6.01 -7.79 -0.98
CA MET A 28 5.98 -9.00 -0.14
C MET A 28 5.03 -10.07 -0.69
N VAL A 29 4.00 -9.67 -1.44
CA VAL A 29 3.02 -10.61 -1.98
C VAL A 29 3.61 -11.53 -3.06
N TYR A 30 4.60 -11.06 -3.83
CA TYR A 30 5.24 -11.88 -4.87
C TYR A 30 6.07 -13.06 -4.33
N PRO A 31 7.07 -12.88 -3.43
CA PRO A 31 7.88 -13.98 -2.93
C PRO A 31 7.09 -14.91 -2.01
N PHE A 32 6.09 -14.40 -1.29
CA PHE A 32 5.28 -15.19 -0.37
C PHE A 32 3.98 -15.72 -1.01
N ALA A 33 3.71 -15.44 -2.29
CA ALA A 33 2.60 -15.98 -3.06
C ALA A 33 2.37 -17.49 -2.82
N PRO A 34 3.36 -18.38 -3.03
CA PRO A 34 3.15 -19.82 -2.81
C PRO A 34 2.87 -20.18 -1.34
N ALA A 35 3.34 -19.38 -0.38
CA ALA A 35 3.00 -19.56 1.03
C ALA A 35 1.55 -19.15 1.31
N PHE A 36 1.08 -18.04 0.74
CA PHE A 36 -0.31 -17.60 0.82
C PHE A 36 -1.29 -18.57 0.15
N ALA A 37 -0.95 -19.10 -1.03
CA ALA A 37 -1.79 -20.11 -1.73
C ALA A 37 -2.00 -21.34 -0.85
N ARG A 38 -0.91 -21.86 -0.27
CA ARG A 38 -0.96 -23.02 0.62
C ARG A 38 -1.70 -22.74 1.92
N GLY A 39 -1.46 -21.57 2.54
CA GLY A 39 -2.12 -21.18 3.79
C GLY A 39 -3.62 -20.94 3.64
N LEU A 40 -4.07 -20.53 2.45
CA LEU A 40 -5.48 -20.26 2.14
C LEU A 40 -6.18 -21.42 1.44
N GLY A 41 -5.45 -22.47 1.06
CA GLY A 41 -5.99 -23.59 0.25
C GLY A 41 -6.44 -23.17 -1.16
N LEU A 42 -5.86 -22.10 -1.71
CA LEU A 42 -6.27 -21.52 -3.00
C LEU A 42 -5.33 -21.95 -4.13
N ASP A 43 -5.88 -22.00 -5.33
CA ASP A 43 -5.12 -22.20 -6.55
C ASP A 43 -4.24 -20.98 -6.89
N LEU A 44 -3.13 -21.23 -7.60
CA LEU A 44 -2.16 -20.21 -8.00
C LEU A 44 -2.81 -19.12 -8.88
N ALA A 45 -3.85 -19.49 -9.65
CA ALA A 45 -4.66 -18.58 -10.45
C ALA A 45 -5.40 -17.52 -9.61
N ALA A 46 -5.76 -17.83 -8.36
CA ALA A 46 -6.38 -16.84 -7.47
C ALA A 46 -5.36 -15.75 -7.14
N ILE A 47 -4.10 -16.11 -6.87
CA ILE A 47 -3.05 -15.15 -6.53
C ILE A 47 -2.71 -14.24 -7.70
N THR A 48 -2.62 -14.77 -8.92
CA THR A 48 -2.36 -13.95 -10.10
C THR A 48 -3.47 -12.92 -10.33
N SER A 49 -4.72 -13.27 -10.03
CA SER A 49 -5.84 -12.32 -10.11
C SER A 49 -5.72 -11.19 -9.09
N VAL A 50 -5.30 -11.46 -7.85
CA VAL A 50 -5.08 -10.42 -6.84
C VAL A 50 -3.92 -9.50 -7.21
N ILE A 51 -2.85 -10.05 -7.78
CA ILE A 51 -1.72 -9.25 -8.30
C ILE A 51 -2.20 -8.32 -9.43
N ALA A 52 -3.02 -8.82 -10.35
CA ALA A 52 -3.59 -8.01 -11.42
C ALA A 52 -4.49 -6.89 -10.85
N LEU A 53 -5.23 -7.17 -9.78
CA LEU A 53 -6.09 -6.20 -9.10
C LEU A 53 -5.28 -5.07 -8.43
N ASN A 54 -4.11 -5.39 -7.86
CA ASN A 54 -3.17 -4.38 -7.34
C ASN A 54 -2.54 -3.54 -8.47
N GLN A 55 -2.35 -4.09 -9.67
CA GLN A 55 -1.93 -3.27 -10.81
C GLN A 55 -3.04 -2.33 -11.29
N ALA A 56 -4.30 -2.75 -11.17
CA ALA A 56 -5.45 -1.90 -11.50
C ALA A 56 -5.61 -0.71 -10.55
N THR A 57 -5.22 -0.83 -9.27
CA THR A 57 -5.25 0.32 -8.35
C THR A 57 -4.26 1.42 -8.75
N ALA A 58 -3.19 1.11 -9.49
CA ALA A 58 -2.31 2.14 -10.06
C ALA A 58 -3.03 3.07 -11.05
N VAL A 59 -4.13 2.62 -11.68
CA VAL A 59 -4.97 3.45 -12.55
C VAL A 59 -5.69 4.56 -11.76
N LEU A 60 -5.89 4.38 -10.46
CA LEU A 60 -6.40 5.44 -9.57
C LEU A 60 -5.32 6.46 -9.19
N GLY A 61 -4.06 6.25 -9.60
CA GLY A 61 -2.93 7.14 -9.31
C GLY A 61 -3.14 8.60 -9.74
N PRO A 62 -3.60 8.90 -10.96
CA PRO A 62 -3.89 10.26 -11.41
C PRO A 62 -5.01 10.93 -10.61
N VAL A 63 -6.02 10.15 -10.19
CA VAL A 63 -7.09 10.64 -9.32
C VAL A 63 -6.49 11.04 -7.98
N GLY A 64 -5.68 10.16 -7.36
CA GLY A 64 -4.96 10.47 -6.13
C GLY A 64 -4.06 11.71 -6.24
N ALA A 65 -3.40 11.91 -7.39
CA ALA A 65 -2.58 13.09 -7.66
C ALA A 65 -3.42 14.37 -7.75
N SER A 66 -4.55 14.35 -8.49
CA SER A 66 -5.47 15.50 -8.56
C SER A 66 -6.05 15.86 -7.19
N PHE A 67 -6.44 14.87 -6.39
CA PHE A 67 -6.85 15.10 -5.01
C PHE A 67 -5.71 15.72 -4.18
N ALA A 68 -4.45 15.36 -4.44
CA ALA A 68 -3.31 15.86 -3.68
C ALA A 68 -3.03 17.35 -3.93
N ASP A 69 -3.31 17.80 -5.16
CA ASP A 69 -3.24 19.20 -5.54
C ASP A 69 -4.36 20.03 -4.88
N HIS A 70 -5.55 19.46 -4.70
CA HIS A 70 -6.70 20.14 -4.07
C HIS A 70 -6.66 20.16 -2.52
N TYR A 71 -6.31 19.04 -1.88
CA TYR A 71 -6.39 18.88 -0.42
C TYR A 71 -5.04 18.98 0.29
N GLY A 72 -3.95 19.02 -0.49
CA GLY A 72 -2.58 19.13 -0.03
C GLY A 72 -1.90 17.77 0.19
N ASN A 73 -0.70 17.62 -0.40
CA ASN A 73 0.13 16.41 -0.38
C ASN A 73 0.26 15.73 1.00
N ARG A 74 0.43 16.51 2.08
CA ARG A 74 0.63 15.95 3.43
C ARG A 74 -0.57 15.13 3.90
N ARG A 75 -1.81 15.58 3.62
CA ARG A 75 -3.03 14.89 4.07
C ARG A 75 -3.22 13.59 3.29
N ILE A 76 -2.89 13.60 2.00
CA ILE A 76 -3.03 12.44 1.13
C ILE A 76 -2.02 11.36 1.51
N ILE A 77 -0.77 11.72 1.76
CA ILE A 77 0.25 10.77 2.22
C ILE A 77 -0.17 10.13 3.56
N LEU A 78 -0.69 10.91 4.50
CA LEU A 78 -1.20 10.39 5.78
C LEU A 78 -2.40 9.47 5.56
N PHE A 79 -3.35 9.86 4.71
CA PHE A 79 -4.51 9.05 4.37
C PHE A 79 -4.11 7.69 3.77
N SER A 80 -3.22 7.70 2.77
CA SER A 80 -2.69 6.47 2.17
C SER A 80 -1.96 5.58 3.18
N LEU A 81 -1.21 6.18 4.12
CA LEU A 81 -0.50 5.41 5.16
C LEU A 81 -1.46 4.77 6.16
N VAL A 82 -2.54 5.46 6.54
CA VAL A 82 -3.60 4.90 7.37
C VAL A 82 -4.33 3.77 6.65
N MET A 83 -4.63 3.97 5.36
CA MET A 83 -5.26 2.96 4.49
C MET A 83 -4.39 1.69 4.42
N LEU A 84 -3.07 1.86 4.24
CA LEU A 84 -2.09 0.79 4.26
C LEU A 84 -2.09 0.04 5.60
N CYS A 85 -2.06 0.77 6.73
CA CYS A 85 -2.11 0.15 8.06
C CYS A 85 -3.38 -0.69 8.24
N ILE A 86 -4.54 -0.16 7.85
CA ILE A 86 -5.82 -0.89 7.93
C ILE A 86 -5.76 -2.16 7.07
N GLY A 87 -5.25 -2.06 5.84
CA GLY A 87 -5.07 -3.22 4.95
C GLY A 87 -4.15 -4.29 5.55
N CYS A 88 -2.99 -3.90 6.07
CA CYS A 88 -2.05 -4.84 6.70
C CYS A 88 -2.63 -5.51 7.95
N VAL A 89 -3.33 -4.76 8.80
CA VAL A 89 -3.99 -5.30 10.01
C VAL A 89 -5.11 -6.28 9.61
N ALA A 90 -5.92 -5.94 8.62
CA ALA A 90 -6.98 -6.81 8.12
C ALA A 90 -6.43 -8.14 7.56
N ALA A 91 -5.33 -8.10 6.78
CA ALA A 91 -4.68 -9.30 6.28
C ALA A 91 -4.03 -10.15 7.39
N GLY A 92 -3.52 -9.51 8.45
CA GLY A 92 -2.91 -10.21 9.58
C GLY A 92 -3.91 -10.89 10.53
N LEU A 93 -5.07 -10.27 10.78
CA LEU A 93 -6.08 -10.82 11.70
C LEU A 93 -6.89 -11.97 11.10
N ILE A 94 -7.22 -11.88 9.81
CA ILE A 94 -8.07 -12.86 9.15
C ILE A 94 -7.34 -13.29 7.88
N PRO A 95 -6.66 -14.46 7.89
CA PRO A 95 -6.05 -15.00 6.68
C PRO A 95 -7.15 -15.60 5.80
N MET A 96 -7.85 -14.74 5.05
CA MET A 96 -8.87 -15.11 4.07
C MET A 96 -8.54 -14.46 2.72
N TYR A 97 -8.99 -15.05 1.62
CA TYR A 97 -8.81 -14.48 0.29
C TYR A 97 -9.29 -13.03 0.19
N GLY A 98 -10.49 -12.75 0.72
CA GLY A 98 -11.09 -11.42 0.64
C GLY A 98 -10.33 -10.34 1.41
N THR A 99 -9.71 -10.68 2.54
CA THR A 99 -8.88 -9.73 3.30
C THR A 99 -7.54 -9.49 2.63
N LEU A 100 -6.98 -10.47 1.92
CA LEU A 100 -5.78 -10.31 1.11
C LEU A 100 -6.05 -9.37 -0.08
N VAL A 101 -7.20 -9.54 -0.74
CA VAL A 101 -7.69 -8.63 -1.79
C VAL A 101 -7.90 -7.21 -1.25
N LEU A 102 -8.58 -7.07 -0.11
CA LEU A 102 -8.79 -5.77 0.54
C LEU A 102 -7.46 -5.10 0.89
N ALA A 103 -6.52 -5.84 1.49
CA ALA A 103 -5.22 -5.31 1.88
C ALA A 103 -4.42 -4.79 0.68
N LEU A 104 -4.41 -5.53 -0.43
CA LEU A 104 -3.76 -5.09 -1.68
C LEU A 104 -4.53 -3.98 -2.38
N PHE A 105 -5.84 -3.89 -2.21
CA PHE A 105 -6.63 -2.79 -2.78
C PHE A 105 -6.42 -1.47 -2.01
N LEU A 106 -6.22 -1.56 -0.69
CA LEU A 106 -6.02 -0.43 0.22
C LEU A 106 -4.56 0.08 0.25
N ALA A 107 -3.61 -0.66 -0.34
CA ALA A 107 -2.15 -0.41 -0.32
C ALA A 107 -1.62 0.23 -1.62
#